data_AF-A0A933JTI5-F1
#
_entry.id   AF-A0A933JTI5-F1
#
_cell.length_a   1.000
_cell.length_b   1.000
_cell.length_c   1.000
_cell.angle_alpha   90.00
_cell.angle_beta   90.00
_cell.angle_gamma   90.00
#
_symmetry.space_group_name_H-M   'P 1'
#
loop_
_entity.id
_entity.type
_entity.pdbx_description
1 polymer ?
#
loop_
_entity_poly.entity_id
_entity_poly.type
_entity_poly.pdbx_seq_one_letter_code
_entity_poly.pdbx_strand_id
1 'polypeptide(L)'
;MLDPSVDSPADHYVREADELKPTSPEGEYTSQVYDINEPRKRALRKRRFEELTSWIDCVLNEAQWQKDLSLAIEAALQASETDKALRLSQLAQALRGQAQKSRKALESYSPVPADRPSKCRCIGGDGAISPILESFSTVVEI
;
A
#
# COMPACT_ATOMS: atom_id res chain seq x y z
N MET A 1 22.33 14.77 15.80
CA MET A 1 22.31 13.97 14.55
C MET A 1 21.56 12.70 14.88
N LEU A 2 20.51 12.35 14.15
CA LEU A 2 19.79 11.08 14.37
C LEU A 2 20.77 9.94 14.17
N ASP A 3 20.94 9.09 15.19
CA ASP A 3 21.71 7.87 15.06
C ASP A 3 20.83 6.82 14.37
N PRO A 4 21.10 6.47 13.09
CA PRO A 4 20.27 5.54 12.33
C PRO A 4 20.29 4.12 12.89
N SER A 5 21.12 3.84 13.90
CA SER A 5 21.22 2.56 14.57
C SER A 5 20.47 2.47 15.91
N VAL A 6 20.00 3.60 16.45
CA VAL A 6 19.38 3.68 17.79
C VAL A 6 17.95 4.23 17.73
N ASP A 7 17.73 5.30 16.96
CA ASP A 7 16.42 5.93 16.83
C ASP A 7 15.86 5.73 15.42
N SER A 8 14.59 5.32 15.33
CA SER A 8 13.92 5.27 14.04
C SER A 8 13.74 6.70 13.53
N PRO A 9 14.32 7.08 12.38
CA PRO A 9 14.14 8.42 11.84
C PRO A 9 12.66 8.78 11.66
N ALA A 10 11.77 7.79 11.51
CA ALA A 10 10.34 8.00 11.37
C ALA A 10 9.65 8.54 12.65
N ASP A 11 10.21 8.34 13.85
CA ASP A 11 9.56 8.76 15.10
C ASP A 11 9.71 10.26 15.38
N HIS A 12 10.62 10.92 14.67
CA HIS A 12 10.88 12.35 14.80
C HIS A 12 10.07 13.21 13.82
N TYR A 13 9.16 12.60 13.06
CA TYR A 13 8.34 13.32 12.09
C TYR A 13 6.87 12.86 12.13
N VAL A 14 5.99 13.81 11.84
CA VAL A 14 4.61 13.56 11.46
C VAL A 14 4.44 13.97 10.00
N ARG A 15 3.72 13.16 9.24
CA ARG A 15 3.38 13.49 7.86
C ARG A 15 2.18 14.42 7.84
N GLU A 16 2.33 15.57 7.21
CA GLU A 16 1.21 16.45 6.87
C GLU A 16 1.17 16.61 5.35
N ALA A 17 0.13 16.09 4.72
CA ALA A 17 0.03 15.96 3.25
C ALA A 17 1.29 15.29 2.66
N ASP A 18 2.03 16.04 1.82
CA ASP A 18 3.26 15.61 1.15
C ASP A 18 4.52 16.17 1.84
N GLU A 19 4.45 16.56 3.10
CA GLU A 19 5.55 17.09 3.90
C GLU A 19 5.80 16.24 5.15
N LEU A 20 7.05 16.21 5.61
CA LEU A 20 7.43 15.66 6.89
C LEU A 20 7.70 16.83 7.83
N LYS A 21 6.87 16.97 8.86
CA LYS A 21 7.05 17.97 9.89
C LYS A 21 7.78 17.36 11.08
N PRO A 22 8.88 17.96 11.54
CA PRO A 22 9.59 17.46 12.69
C PRO A 22 8.76 17.60 13.96
N THR A 23 8.83 16.62 14.85
CA THR A 23 8.18 16.62 16.17
C THR A 23 9.17 16.57 17.32
N SER A 24 10.48 16.55 17.02
CA SER A 24 11.54 16.61 18.02
C SER A 24 12.69 17.52 17.57
N PRO A 25 13.55 17.98 18.51
CA PRO A 25 14.75 18.76 18.19
C PRO A 25 15.69 18.08 17.17
N GLU A 26 15.84 16.76 17.24
CA GLU A 26 16.65 15.98 16.31
C GLU A 26 16.03 15.95 14.91
N GLY A 27 14.70 15.90 14.83
CA GLY A 27 13.95 16.06 13.59
C GLY A 27 14.10 17.45 12.99
N GLU A 28 14.08 18.50 13.80
CA GLU A 28 14.28 19.89 13.34
C GLU A 28 15.67 20.09 12.73
N TYR A 29 16.71 19.64 13.43
CA TYR A 29 18.08 19.67 12.94
C TYR A 29 18.21 18.92 11.62
N THR A 30 17.67 17.70 11.56
CA THR A 30 17.75 16.85 10.37
C THR A 30 16.95 17.45 9.19
N SER A 31 15.80 18.06 9.46
CA SER A 31 15.00 18.76 8.45
C SER A 31 15.78 19.91 7.78
N GLN A 32 16.49 20.70 8.58
CA GLN A 32 17.31 21.83 8.11
C GLN A 32 18.58 21.38 7.38
N VAL A 33 19.25 20.34 7.87
CA VAL A 33 20.53 19.89 7.29
C VAL A 33 20.34 19.06 6.02
N TYR A 34 19.26 18.29 5.93
CA TYR A 34 19.05 17.34 4.83
C TYR A 34 17.97 17.75 3.85
N ASP A 35 17.41 18.97 3.96
CA ASP A 35 16.32 19.47 3.10
C ASP A 35 15.27 18.39 2.85
N ILE A 36 14.69 17.86 3.92
CA ILE A 36 13.82 16.67 3.87
C ILE A 36 12.54 16.92 3.05
N ASN A 37 12.15 18.19 2.93
CA ASN A 37 11.00 18.68 2.16
C ASN A 37 11.39 19.33 0.83
N GLU A 38 12.59 19.08 0.29
CA GLU A 38 12.91 19.54 -1.06
C GLU A 38 11.86 19.03 -2.08
N PRO A 39 11.54 19.82 -3.14
CA PRO A 39 10.45 19.49 -4.06
C PRO A 39 10.53 18.08 -4.66
N ARG A 40 11.74 17.59 -4.95
CA ARG A 40 11.97 16.24 -5.46
C ARG A 40 11.57 15.16 -4.46
N LYS A 41 11.97 15.27 -3.18
CA LYS A 41 11.62 14.30 -2.13
C LYS A 41 10.12 14.30 -1.85
N ARG A 42 9.47 15.47 -1.89
CA ARG A 42 8.01 15.59 -1.76
C ARG A 42 7.29 14.86 -2.89
N ALA A 43 7.69 15.09 -4.14
CA ALA A 43 7.11 14.42 -5.30
C ALA A 43 7.26 12.89 -5.22
N LEU A 44 8.42 12.40 -4.80
CA LEU A 44 8.65 10.97 -4.58
C LEU A 44 7.77 10.39 -3.48
N ARG A 45 7.60 11.09 -2.35
CA ARG A 45 6.71 10.66 -1.25
C ARG A 45 5.25 10.62 -1.68
N LYS A 46 4.77 11.63 -2.38
CA LYS A 46 3.43 11.68 -2.95
C LYS A 46 3.18 10.47 -3.87
N ARG A 47 4.06 10.28 -4.85
CA ARG A 47 3.97 9.16 -5.79
C ARG A 47 3.94 7.81 -5.07
N ARG A 48 4.84 7.61 -4.10
CA ARG A 48 4.86 6.38 -3.28
C ARG A 48 3.54 6.14 -2.57
N PHE A 49 2.95 7.19 -1.99
CA PHE A 49 1.68 7.09 -1.30
C PHE A 49 0.56 6.69 -2.27
N GLU A 50 0.46 7.36 -3.42
CA GLU A 50 -0.53 7.04 -4.47
C GLU A 50 -0.38 5.59 -4.96
N GLU A 51 0.85 5.13 -5.22
CA GLU A 51 1.14 3.75 -5.63
C GLU A 51 0.75 2.74 -4.53
N LEU A 52 1.12 3.00 -3.27
CA LEU A 52 0.77 2.14 -2.14
C LEU A 52 -0.75 2.05 -1.94
N THR A 53 -1.45 3.18 -1.97
CA THR A 53 -2.91 3.21 -1.87
C THR A 53 -3.54 2.38 -2.99
N SER A 54 -3.09 2.56 -4.23
CA SER A 54 -3.60 1.79 -5.36
C SER A 54 -3.37 0.29 -5.22
N TRP A 55 -2.20 -0.14 -4.74
CA TRP A 55 -1.91 -1.56 -4.53
C TRP A 55 -2.71 -2.15 -3.38
N ILE A 56 -2.85 -1.41 -2.27
CA ILE A 56 -3.67 -1.81 -1.13
C ILE A 56 -5.11 -1.99 -1.60
N ASP A 57 -5.69 -1.00 -2.27
CA ASP A 57 -7.06 -1.07 -2.78
C ASP A 57 -7.28 -2.27 -3.71
N CYS A 58 -6.31 -2.55 -4.58
CA CYS A 58 -6.37 -3.69 -5.49
C CYS A 58 -6.44 -5.04 -4.76
N VAL A 59 -5.64 -5.19 -3.69
CA VAL A 59 -5.59 -6.43 -2.88
C VAL A 59 -6.79 -6.55 -1.96
N LEU A 60 -7.22 -5.46 -1.31
CA LEU A 60 -8.34 -5.46 -0.37
C LEU A 60 -9.67 -5.78 -1.07
N ASN A 61 -9.86 -5.28 -2.28
CA ASN A 61 -11.10 -5.49 -3.03
C ASN A 61 -11.08 -6.76 -3.88
N GLU A 62 -10.00 -7.56 -3.83
CA GLU A 62 -9.81 -8.73 -4.68
C GLU A 62 -10.94 -9.73 -4.66
N ALA A 63 -11.35 -10.16 -3.47
CA ALA A 63 -12.42 -11.13 -3.34
C ALA A 63 -13.75 -10.61 -3.91
N GLN A 64 -14.03 -9.31 -3.72
CA GLN A 64 -15.27 -8.70 -4.16
C GLN A 64 -15.34 -8.62 -5.69
N TRP A 65 -14.32 -8.06 -6.36
CA TRP A 65 -14.37 -7.98 -7.83
C TRP A 65 -14.26 -9.35 -8.48
N GLN A 66 -13.60 -10.34 -7.86
CA GLN A 66 -13.58 -11.73 -8.37
C GLN A 66 -14.97 -12.36 -8.35
N LYS A 67 -15.71 -12.15 -7.26
CA LYS A 67 -17.09 -12.61 -7.13
C LYS A 67 -17.98 -11.94 -8.17
N ASP A 68 -17.90 -10.62 -8.29
CA ASP A 68 -18.75 -9.85 -9.21
C ASP A 68 -18.49 -10.24 -10.67
N LEU A 69 -17.22 -10.46 -11.05
CA LEU A 69 -16.88 -10.93 -12.40
C LEU A 69 -17.33 -12.37 -12.64
N SER A 70 -17.21 -13.25 -11.65
CA SER A 70 -17.70 -14.64 -11.79
C SER A 70 -19.20 -14.67 -12.06
N LEU A 71 -19.98 -13.90 -11.29
CA LEU A 71 -21.43 -13.76 -11.49
C LEU A 71 -21.77 -13.16 -12.86
N ALA A 72 -21.03 -12.14 -13.30
CA ALA A 72 -21.23 -11.53 -14.61
C ALA A 72 -20.91 -12.48 -15.78
N ILE A 73 -19.87 -13.32 -15.63
CA ILE A 73 -19.51 -14.35 -16.61
C ILE A 73 -20.60 -15.41 -16.67
N GLU A 74 -21.07 -15.92 -15.54
CA GLU A 74 -22.15 -16.91 -15.47
C GLU A 74 -23.43 -16.38 -16.12
N ALA A 75 -23.83 -15.15 -15.82
CA ALA A 75 -24.99 -14.52 -16.43
C ALA A 75 -24.84 -14.38 -17.97
N ALA A 76 -23.66 -13.98 -18.45
CA ALA A 76 -23.39 -13.89 -19.89
C ALA A 76 -23.46 -15.26 -20.58
N LEU A 77 -22.95 -16.32 -19.93
CA LEU A 77 -23.03 -17.68 -20.44
C LEU A 77 -24.47 -18.20 -20.49
N GLN A 78 -25.28 -17.94 -19.46
CA GLN A 78 -26.71 -18.28 -19.44
C GLN A 78 -27.49 -17.56 -20.54
N ALA A 79 -27.13 -16.32 -20.83
CA ALA A 79 -27.70 -15.54 -21.93
C ALA A 79 -27.14 -15.93 -23.32
N SER A 80 -26.26 -16.94 -23.41
CA SER A 80 -25.55 -17.33 -24.65
C SER A 80 -24.72 -16.19 -25.28
N GLU A 81 -24.31 -15.19 -24.48
CA GLU A 81 -23.46 -14.07 -24.89
C GLU A 81 -21.97 -14.45 -24.79
N THR A 82 -21.53 -15.40 -25.63
CA THR A 82 -20.20 -16.01 -25.54
C THR A 82 -19.03 -15.02 -25.69
N ASP A 83 -19.14 -14.04 -26.60
CA ASP A 83 -18.12 -12.99 -26.77
C ASP A 83 -17.99 -12.11 -25.51
N LYS A 84 -19.11 -11.78 -24.87
CA LYS A 84 -19.09 -11.01 -23.61
C LYS A 84 -18.48 -11.82 -22.47
N ALA A 85 -18.85 -13.09 -22.35
CA ALA A 85 -18.26 -13.99 -21.35
C ALA A 85 -16.74 -14.13 -21.54
N LEU A 86 -16.26 -14.19 -22.79
CA LEU A 86 -14.83 -14.21 -23.10
C LEU A 86 -14.13 -12.92 -22.67
N ARG A 87 -14.68 -11.75 -23.00
CA ARG A 87 -14.12 -10.45 -22.60
C ARG A 87 -14.07 -10.28 -21.09
N LEU A 88 -15.14 -10.67 -20.38
CA LEU A 88 -15.18 -10.65 -18.91
C LEU A 88 -14.14 -11.60 -18.30
N SER A 89 -13.93 -12.77 -18.89
CA SER A 89 -12.90 -13.72 -18.46
C SER A 89 -11.48 -13.17 -18.64
N GLN A 90 -11.21 -12.49 -19.76
CA GLN A 90 -9.94 -11.80 -20.01
C GLN A 90 -9.71 -10.66 -19.01
N LEU A 91 -10.74 -9.88 -18.71
CA LEU A 91 -10.69 -8.83 -17.68
C LEU A 91 -10.37 -9.42 -16.30
N ALA A 92 -11.04 -10.50 -15.92
CA ALA A 92 -10.78 -11.20 -14.65
C ALA A 92 -9.35 -11.74 -14.56
N GLN A 93 -8.76 -12.18 -15.68
CA GLN A 93 -7.36 -12.60 -15.73
C GLN A 93 -6.40 -11.42 -15.59
N ALA A 94 -6.68 -10.29 -16.26
CA ALA A 94 -5.88 -9.08 -16.14
C ALA A 94 -5.85 -8.53 -14.71
N LEU A 95 -7.03 -8.46 -14.06
CA LEU A 95 -7.15 -7.99 -12.68
C LEU A 95 -6.47 -8.93 -11.68
N ARG A 96 -6.55 -10.25 -11.87
CA ARG A 96 -5.77 -11.22 -11.09
C ARG A 96 -4.27 -10.98 -11.24
N GLY A 97 -3.80 -10.75 -12.46
CA GLY A 97 -2.40 -10.38 -12.72
C GLY A 97 -1.99 -9.07 -12.04
N GLN A 98 -2.87 -8.07 -12.01
CA GLN A 98 -2.63 -6.80 -11.32
C GLN A 98 -2.59 -6.97 -9.79
N ALA A 99 -3.50 -7.74 -9.21
CA ALA A 99 -3.52 -8.01 -7.78
C ALA A 99 -2.28 -8.79 -7.34
N GLN A 100 -1.84 -9.77 -8.13
CA GLN A 100 -0.59 -10.48 -7.87
C GLN A 100 0.64 -9.55 -7.93
N LYS A 101 0.70 -8.64 -8.90
CA LYS A 101 1.77 -7.62 -8.96
C LYS A 101 1.72 -6.69 -7.75
N SER A 102 0.53 -6.28 -7.34
CA SER A 102 0.31 -5.42 -6.18
C SER A 102 0.76 -6.11 -4.88
N ARG A 103 0.46 -7.39 -4.68
CA ARG A 103 0.97 -8.19 -3.55
C ARG A 103 2.51 -8.21 -3.52
N LYS A 104 3.14 -8.57 -4.64
CA LYS A 104 4.61 -8.58 -4.75
C LYS A 104 5.23 -7.20 -4.49
N ALA A 105 4.58 -6.14 -4.97
CA ALA A 105 5.01 -4.79 -4.69
C ALA A 105 4.93 -4.51 -3.18
N LEU A 106 3.79 -4.77 -2.53
CA LEU A 106 3.62 -4.59 -1.09
C LEU A 106 4.62 -5.41 -0.25
N GLU A 107 4.90 -6.66 -0.64
CA GLU A 107 5.93 -7.50 -0.01
C GLU A 107 7.32 -6.85 -0.09
N SER A 108 7.66 -6.25 -1.23
CA SER A 108 8.95 -5.55 -1.41
C SER A 108 9.09 -4.26 -0.58
N TYR A 109 7.98 -3.69 -0.11
CA TYR A 109 7.97 -2.57 0.84
C TYR A 109 8.02 -3.02 2.31
N SER A 110 7.86 -4.32 2.59
CA SER A 110 7.89 -4.91 3.93
C SER A 110 9.28 -5.07 4.62
N PRO A 111 10.48 -4.92 3.98
CA PRO A 111 11.73 -5.36 4.61
C PRO A 111 12.41 -4.31 5.50
N VAL A 112 11.65 -3.44 6.18
CA VAL A 112 12.17 -2.65 7.32
C VAL A 112 11.36 -3.05 8.55
N PRO A 113 11.95 -3.68 9.59
CA PRO A 113 11.25 -4.13 10.80
C PRO A 113 10.49 -3.02 11.55
N ALA A 114 10.82 -1.75 11.30
CA ALA A 114 10.13 -0.57 11.82
C ALA A 114 8.86 -0.16 11.02
N ASP A 115 8.72 -0.63 9.77
CA ASP A 115 7.59 -0.33 8.86
C ASP A 115 6.48 -1.40 8.91
N ARG A 116 6.47 -2.25 9.96
CA ARG A 116 5.31 -3.09 10.27
C ARG A 116 4.04 -2.23 10.17
N PRO A 117 2.94 -2.71 9.59
CA PRO A 117 1.73 -1.89 9.46
C PRO A 117 1.20 -1.31 10.77
N SER A 118 1.47 -1.99 11.89
CA SER A 118 1.20 -1.49 13.25
C SER A 118 2.06 -0.29 13.67
N LYS A 119 3.10 0.05 12.91
CA LYS A 119 4.04 1.15 13.11
C LYS A 119 4.11 2.12 11.91
N CYS A 120 3.55 1.75 10.77
CA CYS A 120 3.50 2.57 9.57
C CYS A 120 2.54 3.75 9.76
N ARG A 121 3.09 4.93 10.11
CA ARG A 121 2.32 6.18 10.24
C ARG A 121 1.75 6.70 8.92
N CYS A 122 2.17 6.14 7.79
CA CYS A 122 1.65 6.50 6.47
C CYS A 122 0.18 6.09 6.28
N ILE A 123 -0.29 5.10 7.05
CA ILE A 123 -1.65 4.54 6.98
C ILE A 123 -2.56 5.13 8.10
N GLY A 124 -1.97 5.72 9.15
CA GLY A 124 -2.67 6.03 10.41
C GLY A 124 -2.75 7.51 10.78
N GLY A 125 -3.32 8.35 9.91
CA GLY A 125 -4.09 9.48 10.41
C GLY A 125 -5.38 8.91 10.97
N ASP A 126 -5.47 8.79 12.30
CA ASP A 126 -6.57 8.24 13.10
C ASP A 126 -6.81 6.72 13.00
N GLY A 127 -6.05 5.96 13.78
CA GLY A 127 -6.62 4.97 14.70
C GLY A 127 -7.34 3.72 14.18
N ALA A 128 -7.28 3.36 12.90
CA ALA A 128 -7.88 2.12 12.41
C ALA A 128 -6.87 1.27 11.62
N ILE A 129 -6.11 0.43 12.32
CA ILE A 129 -5.46 -0.73 11.70
C ILE A 129 -6.60 -1.68 11.32
N SER A 130 -6.92 -1.72 10.04
CA SER A 130 -7.85 -2.72 9.51
C SER A 130 -7.24 -4.12 9.73
N PRO A 131 -7.99 -5.13 10.22
CA PRO A 131 -7.48 -6.45 10.67
C PRO A 131 -6.87 -7.32 9.55
N ILE A 132 -6.63 -6.75 8.38
CA ILE A 132 -6.21 -7.45 7.15
C ILE A 132 -4.70 -7.72 7.16
N LEU A 133 -3.93 -7.11 8.07
CA LEU A 133 -2.48 -7.29 8.13
C LEU A 133 -2.02 -8.31 9.18
N GLU A 134 -2.91 -8.78 10.06
CA GLU A 134 -2.62 -9.93 10.94
C GLU A 134 -2.61 -11.25 10.14
N SER A 135 -3.40 -11.35 9.07
CA SER A 135 -3.51 -12.56 8.24
C SER A 135 -2.29 -12.79 7.32
N PHE A 136 -1.43 -11.79 7.10
CA PHE A 136 -0.18 -11.99 6.36
C PHE A 136 0.96 -12.55 7.22
N SER A 137 0.87 -12.47 8.55
CA SER A 137 1.86 -13.07 9.46
C SER A 137 1.72 -14.59 9.58
N THR A 138 0.56 -15.15 9.24
CA THR A 138 0.27 -16.58 9.41
C THR A 138 0.61 -17.42 8.17
N VAL A 139 0.97 -16.79 7.05
CA VAL A 139 1.19 -17.47 5.76
C VAL A 139 2.67 -17.79 5.49
N VAL A 140 3.60 -17.36 6.37
CA VAL A 140 5.06 -17.55 6.19
C VAL A 140 5.65 -18.67 7.06
N GLU A 141 4.84 -19.42 7.81
CA GLU A 141 5.28 -20.67 8.44
C GLU A 141 4.77 -21.90 7.66
N ILE A 142 5.45 -22.21 6.55
CA ILE A 142 5.59 -23.57 6.01
C ILE A 142 7.05 -23.77 5.60
#